data_AF-D1KUP9-F1
#
_entry.id   AF-D1KUP9-F1
#
_cell.length_a   1.000
_cell.length_b   1.000
_cell.length_c   1.000
_cell.angle_alpha   90.00
_cell.angle_beta   90.00
_cell.angle_gamma   90.00
#
_symmetry.space_group_name_H-M   'P 1'
#
loop_
_entity.id
_entity.type
_entity.pdbx_description
1 polymer ?
#
loop_
_entity_poly.entity_id
_entity_poly.type
_entity_poly.pdbx_seq_one_letter_code
_entity_poly.pdbx_strand_id
1 'polypeptide(L)'
;VEVSHDNFMTFVDWMLSDEFQIKEHANFLGQPPYSFDLSNMYWLPALLNGGTIKALPHEVVENFGQMFTALPNLDLEVFVGTPSFADMLMLSPAFNQQKMPSLKTFLFCGEELTVKTAKGLHQRFPDAKIFNTYGPTETTVAVSGIEITPGIIENNDRLPVGYAKPGVKLSIWNGNQ
;
A
#
# COMPACT_ATOMS: atom_id res chain seq x y z
N VAL A 1 4.57 20.44 -4.66
CA VAL A 1 5.57 19.68 -5.44
C VAL A 1 5.04 19.54 -6.85
N GLU A 2 5.82 19.91 -7.87
CA GLU A 2 5.43 19.71 -9.27
C GLU A 2 5.84 18.30 -9.70
N VAL A 3 4.89 17.53 -10.24
CA VAL A 3 5.11 16.17 -10.72
C VAL A 3 4.66 16.13 -12.18
N SER A 4 5.58 15.82 -13.08
CA SER A 4 5.28 15.76 -14.51
C SER A 4 4.51 14.48 -14.89
N HIS A 5 3.95 14.47 -16.08
CA HIS A 5 3.35 13.26 -16.66
C HIS A 5 4.34 12.08 -16.65
N ASP A 6 5.58 12.30 -17.08
CA ASP A 6 6.58 11.23 -17.16
C ASP A 6 6.95 10.71 -15.77
N ASN A 7 6.94 11.56 -14.75
CA ASN A 7 7.13 11.11 -13.38
C ASN A 7 6.03 10.14 -12.95
N PHE A 8 4.76 10.46 -13.22
CA PHE A 8 3.65 9.57 -12.94
C PHE A 8 3.73 8.27 -13.75
N MET A 9 4.03 8.34 -15.04
CA MET A 9 4.14 7.13 -15.87
C MET A 9 5.22 6.19 -15.33
N THR A 10 6.41 6.71 -14.97
CA THR A 10 7.46 5.84 -14.41
C THR A 10 7.11 5.24 -13.06
N PHE A 11 6.17 5.83 -12.31
CA PHE A 11 5.67 5.27 -11.06
C PHE A 11 4.59 4.21 -11.33
N VAL A 12 3.64 4.50 -12.21
CA VAL A 12 2.55 3.57 -12.55
C VAL A 12 3.07 2.33 -13.26
N ASP A 13 4.00 2.47 -14.20
CA ASP A 13 4.62 1.34 -14.90
C ASP A 13 5.31 0.39 -13.90
N TRP A 14 5.89 0.94 -12.83
CA TRP A 14 6.45 0.14 -11.74
C TRP A 14 5.36 -0.53 -10.90
N MET A 15 4.32 0.20 -10.51
CA MET A 15 3.17 -0.33 -9.77
C MET A 15 2.45 -1.47 -10.50
N LEU A 16 2.36 -1.39 -11.83
CA LEU A 16 1.71 -2.38 -12.70
C LEU A 16 2.68 -3.44 -13.22
N SER A 17 3.93 -3.46 -12.74
CA SER A 17 4.88 -4.52 -13.06
C SER A 17 4.56 -5.83 -12.33
N ASP A 18 5.21 -6.91 -12.75
CA ASP A 18 5.09 -8.23 -12.12
C ASP A 18 5.54 -8.25 -10.64
N GLU A 19 6.22 -7.20 -10.15
CA GLU A 19 6.68 -7.09 -8.76
C GLU A 19 5.51 -7.09 -7.76
N PHE A 20 4.47 -6.29 -8.03
CA PHE A 20 3.33 -6.14 -7.13
C PHE A 20 2.17 -7.09 -7.42
N GLN A 21 2.21 -7.77 -8.59
CA GLN A 21 1.21 -8.74 -9.03
C GLN A 21 -0.22 -8.21 -8.97
N ILE A 22 -0.39 -6.92 -9.25
CA ILE A 22 -1.71 -6.28 -9.32
C ILE A 22 -2.38 -6.76 -10.61
N LYS A 23 -3.48 -7.49 -10.47
CA LYS A 23 -4.25 -7.95 -11.62
C LYS A 23 -4.93 -6.78 -12.36
N GLU A 24 -5.22 -6.99 -13.64
CA GLU A 24 -6.15 -6.14 -14.39
C GLU A 24 -7.52 -6.11 -13.69
N HIS A 25 -8.20 -4.97 -13.80
CA HIS A 25 -9.53 -4.77 -13.23
C HIS A 25 -9.65 -4.93 -11.71
N ALA A 26 -8.54 -4.80 -10.97
CA ALA A 26 -8.55 -4.94 -9.51
C ALA A 26 -9.41 -3.87 -8.80
N ASN A 27 -10.01 -4.26 -7.68
CA ASN A 27 -10.72 -3.37 -6.77
C ASN A 27 -9.77 -2.77 -5.72
N PHE A 28 -9.53 -1.46 -5.79
CA PHE A 28 -8.67 -0.71 -4.87
C PHE A 28 -9.48 -0.01 -3.79
N LEU A 29 -8.96 0.01 -2.56
CA LEU A 29 -9.49 0.89 -1.52
C LEU A 29 -9.09 2.34 -1.78
N GLY A 30 -10.07 3.23 -1.97
CA GLY A 30 -9.84 4.67 -2.07
C GLY A 30 -9.93 5.34 -0.71
N GLN A 31 -8.88 5.22 0.12
CA GLN A 31 -8.87 5.80 1.47
C GLN A 31 -7.94 7.00 1.66
N PRO A 32 -6.66 6.99 1.20
CA PRO A 32 -5.82 8.18 1.34
C PRO A 32 -6.46 9.40 0.64
N PRO A 33 -6.60 10.56 1.32
CA PRO A 33 -7.15 11.77 0.71
C PRO A 33 -6.28 12.25 -0.45
N TYR A 34 -6.90 12.87 -1.46
CA TYR A 34 -6.19 13.36 -2.65
C TYR A 34 -5.16 14.47 -2.38
N SER A 35 -5.22 15.10 -1.20
CA SER A 35 -4.20 16.05 -0.74
C SER A 35 -2.88 15.38 -0.34
N PHE A 36 -2.86 14.05 -0.22
CA PHE A 36 -1.66 13.24 0.01
C PHE A 36 -1.32 12.47 -1.26
N ASP A 37 -0.06 12.51 -1.67
CA ASP A 37 0.41 11.84 -2.88
C ASP A 37 0.31 10.32 -2.80
N LEU A 38 0.22 9.73 -1.59
CA LEU A 38 -0.13 8.33 -1.37
C LEU A 38 -1.42 7.92 -2.12
N SER A 39 -2.35 8.85 -2.35
CA SER A 39 -3.54 8.57 -3.15
C SER A 39 -3.22 8.12 -4.59
N ASN A 40 -2.14 8.65 -5.18
CA ASN A 40 -1.66 8.29 -6.51
C ASN A 40 -1.30 6.79 -6.61
N MET A 41 -0.98 6.14 -5.49
CA MET A 41 -0.67 4.70 -5.44
C MET A 41 -1.91 3.80 -5.62
N TYR A 42 -3.12 4.33 -5.45
CA TYR A 42 -4.35 3.58 -5.78
C TYR A 42 -5.04 4.11 -7.04
N TRP A 43 -5.22 5.42 -7.19
CA TRP A 43 -6.12 5.91 -8.25
C TRP A 43 -5.50 5.79 -9.64
N LEU A 44 -4.20 6.05 -9.79
CA LEU A 44 -3.53 5.90 -11.08
C LEU A 44 -3.52 4.43 -11.57
N PRO A 45 -3.00 3.44 -10.81
CA PRO A 45 -3.02 2.06 -11.27
C PRO A 45 -4.45 1.52 -11.41
N ALA A 46 -5.40 1.94 -10.58
CA ALA A 46 -6.80 1.58 -10.77
C ALA A 46 -7.33 2.08 -12.13
N LEU A 47 -7.17 3.36 -12.46
CA LEU A 47 -7.71 3.90 -13.71
C LEU A 47 -6.96 3.38 -14.94
N LEU A 48 -5.64 3.26 -14.86
CA LEU A 48 -4.79 2.87 -16.00
C LEU A 48 -4.80 1.36 -16.26
N ASN A 49 -5.15 0.54 -15.26
CA ASN A 49 -5.28 -0.92 -15.39
C ASN A 49 -6.73 -1.42 -15.43
N GLY A 50 -7.69 -0.52 -15.72
CA GLY A 50 -9.12 -0.85 -15.84
C GLY A 50 -9.80 -1.27 -14.54
N GLY A 51 -9.18 -1.02 -13.40
CA GLY A 51 -9.67 -1.31 -12.05
C GLY A 51 -10.82 -0.41 -11.58
N THR A 52 -11.27 -0.68 -10.36
CA THR A 52 -12.32 0.09 -9.69
C THR A 52 -11.82 0.65 -8.37
N ILE A 53 -12.02 1.95 -8.16
CA ILE A 53 -11.78 2.58 -6.86
C ILE A 53 -13.03 2.43 -6.00
N LYS A 54 -12.92 1.65 -4.92
CA LYS A 54 -13.94 1.50 -3.88
C LYS A 54 -13.74 2.59 -2.84
N ALA A 55 -14.26 3.77 -3.13
CA ALA A 55 -14.21 4.91 -2.22
C ALA A 55 -15.15 4.69 -1.02
N LEU A 56 -14.69 5.10 0.17
CA LEU A 56 -15.53 5.21 1.36
C LEU A 56 -15.92 6.68 1.56
N PRO A 57 -17.20 6.99 1.82
CA PRO A 57 -17.60 8.34 2.23
C PRO A 57 -16.85 8.78 3.50
N HIS A 58 -16.53 10.06 3.61
CA HIS A 58 -15.78 10.60 4.74
C HIS A 58 -16.44 10.28 6.08
N GLU A 59 -17.77 10.43 6.14
CA GLU A 59 -18.58 10.12 7.32
C GLU A 59 -18.50 8.65 7.75
N VAL A 60 -18.26 7.73 6.81
CA VAL A 60 -18.06 6.31 7.10
C VAL A 60 -16.67 6.10 7.69
N VAL A 61 -15.63 6.74 7.15
CA VAL A 61 -14.25 6.64 7.64
C VAL A 61 -14.12 7.18 9.08
N GLU A 62 -14.82 8.26 9.41
CA GLU A 62 -14.84 8.83 10.77
C GLU A 62 -15.64 7.99 11.78
N ASN A 63 -16.44 7.03 11.31
CA ASN A 63 -17.23 6.15 12.17
C ASN A 63 -16.74 4.70 12.05
N PHE A 64 -15.90 4.27 13.00
CA PHE A 64 -15.32 2.92 12.99
C PHE A 64 -16.36 1.80 12.90
N GLY A 65 -17.52 1.93 13.54
CA GLY A 65 -18.58 0.93 13.44
C GLY A 65 -19.12 0.78 12.02
N GLN A 66 -19.35 1.90 11.33
CA GLN A 66 -19.78 1.91 9.93
C GLN A 66 -18.68 1.40 9.01
N MET A 67 -17.44 1.88 9.16
CA MET A 67 -16.32 1.45 8.33
C MET A 67 -16.03 -0.05 8.47
N PHE A 68 -16.02 -0.59 9.69
CA PHE A 68 -15.82 -2.03 9.92
C PHE A 68 -16.95 -2.89 9.35
N THR A 69 -18.15 -2.33 9.20
CA THR A 69 -19.28 -2.98 8.54
C THR A 69 -19.18 -2.86 7.01
N ALA A 70 -18.69 -1.74 6.51
CA ALA A 70 -18.61 -1.46 5.07
C ALA A 70 -17.47 -2.23 4.39
N LEU A 71 -16.27 -2.25 4.98
CA LEU A 71 -15.06 -2.79 4.35
C LEU A 71 -15.21 -4.23 3.82
N PRO A 72 -15.78 -5.20 4.56
CA PRO A 72 -15.97 -6.55 4.05
C PRO A 72 -16.89 -6.66 2.83
N ASN A 73 -17.74 -5.66 2.59
CA ASN A 73 -18.71 -5.64 1.49
C ASN A 73 -18.17 -4.95 0.22
N LEU A 74 -16.95 -4.41 0.25
CA LEU A 74 -16.38 -3.66 -0.88
C LEU A 74 -15.67 -4.54 -1.91
N ASP A 75 -15.50 -5.84 -1.64
CA ASP A 75 -14.76 -6.80 -2.47
C ASP A 75 -13.37 -6.25 -2.87
N LEU A 76 -12.64 -5.76 -1.86
CA LEU A 76 -11.31 -5.19 -2.03
C LEU A 76 -10.31 -6.27 -2.42
N GLU A 77 -9.39 -5.93 -3.31
CA GLU A 77 -8.30 -6.80 -3.76
C GLU A 77 -6.95 -6.19 -3.46
N VAL A 78 -6.86 -4.86 -3.55
CA VAL A 78 -5.67 -4.09 -3.25
C VAL A 78 -5.98 -3.06 -2.17
N PHE A 79 -5.26 -3.16 -1.06
CA PHE A 79 -5.21 -2.15 -0.02
C PHE A 79 -4.00 -1.24 -0.25
N VAL A 80 -4.24 0.07 -0.25
CA VAL A 80 -3.21 1.10 -0.24
C VAL A 80 -3.47 1.97 0.99
N GLY A 81 -2.46 2.17 1.83
CA GLY A 81 -2.62 3.01 3.01
C GLY A 81 -1.37 3.07 3.87
N THR A 82 -1.47 3.76 5.01
CA THR A 82 -0.39 3.80 5.97
C THR A 82 -0.46 2.60 6.93
N PRO A 83 0.68 2.15 7.48
CA PRO A 83 0.74 1.19 8.58
C PRO A 83 -0.21 1.52 9.74
N SER A 84 -0.31 2.80 10.14
CA SER A 84 -1.22 3.23 11.21
C SER A 84 -2.69 2.96 10.90
N PHE A 85 -3.11 3.16 9.64
CA PHE A 85 -4.48 2.86 9.22
C PHE A 85 -4.76 1.35 9.27
N ALA A 86 -3.82 0.52 8.82
CA ALA A 86 -3.95 -0.94 8.92
C ALA A 86 -3.99 -1.43 10.37
N ASP A 87 -3.16 -0.88 11.27
CA ASP A 87 -3.20 -1.18 12.70
C ASP A 87 -4.58 -0.85 13.31
N MET A 88 -5.19 0.27 12.92
CA MET A 88 -6.53 0.62 13.33
C MET A 88 -7.58 -0.36 12.78
N LEU A 89 -7.48 -0.76 11.50
CA LEU A 89 -8.38 -1.78 10.93
C LEU A 89 -8.27 -3.13 11.63
N MET A 90 -7.07 -3.50 12.08
CA MET A 90 -6.84 -4.74 12.83
C MET A 90 -7.50 -4.75 14.22
N LEU A 91 -8.02 -3.61 14.72
CA LEU A 91 -8.89 -3.62 15.91
C LEU A 91 -10.22 -4.34 15.65
N SER A 92 -10.65 -4.41 14.40
CA SER A 92 -11.85 -5.16 14.01
C SER A 92 -11.54 -6.65 13.84
N PRO A 93 -12.32 -7.55 14.46
CA PRO A 93 -12.28 -8.97 14.14
C PRO A 93 -12.68 -9.25 12.70
N ALA A 94 -13.42 -8.36 12.03
CA ALA A 94 -13.86 -8.56 10.65
C ALA A 94 -12.77 -8.26 9.60
N PHE A 95 -11.65 -7.65 10.00
CA PHE A 95 -10.53 -7.38 9.11
C PHE A 95 -9.58 -8.59 9.08
N ASN A 96 -9.93 -9.58 8.26
CA ASN A 96 -9.16 -10.81 8.03
C ASN A 96 -9.56 -11.49 6.70
N GLN A 97 -8.77 -12.47 6.26
CA GLN A 97 -8.96 -13.20 5.00
C GLN A 97 -10.33 -13.87 4.89
N GLN A 98 -10.87 -14.42 5.98
CA GLN A 98 -12.15 -15.14 5.95
C GLN A 98 -13.30 -14.20 5.56
N LYS A 99 -13.25 -12.94 6.01
CA LYS A 99 -14.26 -11.92 5.70
C LYS A 99 -13.96 -11.13 4.43
N MET A 100 -12.70 -11.10 4.02
CA MET A 100 -12.21 -10.34 2.87
C MET A 100 -11.32 -11.23 1.99
N PRO A 101 -11.85 -12.31 1.41
CA PRO A 101 -11.03 -13.34 0.75
C PRO A 101 -10.34 -12.86 -0.52
N SER A 102 -10.88 -11.82 -1.16
CA SER A 102 -10.33 -11.20 -2.36
C SER A 102 -9.13 -10.29 -2.05
N LEU A 103 -9.00 -9.80 -0.81
CA LEU A 103 -7.94 -8.87 -0.42
C LEU A 103 -6.62 -9.63 -0.30
N LYS A 104 -5.77 -9.46 -1.31
CA LYS A 104 -4.52 -10.23 -1.48
C LYS A 104 -3.28 -9.38 -1.65
N THR A 105 -3.41 -8.06 -1.76
CA THR A 105 -2.26 -7.16 -1.90
C THR A 105 -2.39 -5.99 -0.93
N PHE A 106 -1.39 -5.83 -0.07
CA PHE A 106 -1.23 -4.67 0.80
C PHE A 106 -0.03 -3.85 0.36
N LEU A 107 -0.24 -2.57 0.10
CA LEU A 107 0.77 -1.62 -0.31
C LEU A 107 0.88 -0.53 0.76
N PHE A 108 2.04 -0.47 1.40
CA PHE A 108 2.35 0.53 2.41
C PHE A 108 3.37 1.53 1.90
N CYS A 109 3.13 2.81 2.20
CA CYS A 109 4.09 3.91 2.05
C CYS A 109 3.72 5.02 3.05
N GLY A 110 4.57 6.04 3.17
CA GLY A 110 4.31 7.26 3.93
C GLY A 110 4.61 7.19 5.43
N GLU A 111 4.71 5.99 6.01
CA GLU A 111 5.15 5.78 7.40
C GLU A 111 6.03 4.52 7.50
N GLU A 112 6.69 4.34 8.64
CA GLU A 112 7.41 3.11 8.94
C GLU A 112 6.44 1.92 9.10
N LEU A 113 6.55 0.91 8.23
CA LEU A 113 5.91 -0.38 8.46
C LEU A 113 6.67 -1.12 9.56
N THR A 114 6.01 -1.35 10.69
CA THR A 114 6.63 -2.05 11.82
C THR A 114 6.58 -3.57 11.65
N VAL A 115 7.53 -4.27 12.27
CA VAL A 115 7.55 -5.75 12.38
C VAL A 115 6.22 -6.26 12.98
N LYS A 116 5.69 -5.55 13.99
CA LYS A 116 4.42 -5.89 14.65
C LYS A 116 3.24 -5.81 13.68
N THR A 117 3.12 -4.72 12.93
CA THR A 117 2.05 -4.50 11.95
C THR A 117 2.11 -5.57 10.85
N ALA A 118 3.28 -5.80 10.27
CA ALA A 118 3.47 -6.80 9.22
C ALA A 118 3.15 -8.23 9.71
N LYS A 119 3.58 -8.59 10.93
CA LYS A 119 3.26 -9.89 11.54
C LYS A 119 1.76 -10.06 11.78
N GLY A 120 1.09 -9.02 12.28
CA GLY A 120 -0.35 -9.02 12.51
C GLY A 120 -1.15 -9.20 11.22
N LEU A 121 -0.72 -8.56 10.14
CA LEU A 121 -1.32 -8.69 8.82
C LEU A 121 -1.12 -10.09 8.24
N HIS A 122 0.09 -10.65 8.27
CA HIS A 122 0.34 -12.03 7.83
C HIS A 122 -0.52 -13.06 8.58
N GLN A 123 -0.73 -12.87 9.89
CA GLN A 123 -1.60 -13.75 10.67
C GLN A 123 -3.08 -13.65 10.26
N ARG A 124 -3.54 -12.46 9.86
CA ARG A 124 -4.93 -12.20 9.48
C ARG A 124 -5.21 -12.49 8.01
N PHE A 125 -4.21 -12.34 7.16
CA PHE A 125 -4.27 -12.46 5.71
C PHE A 125 -3.13 -13.35 5.20
N PRO A 126 -3.17 -14.66 5.49
CA PRO A 126 -2.08 -15.58 5.14
C PRO A 126 -1.90 -15.77 3.63
N ASP A 127 -2.91 -15.43 2.84
CA ASP A 127 -2.86 -15.55 1.37
C ASP A 127 -2.49 -14.21 0.69
N ALA A 128 -2.27 -13.15 1.47
CA ALA A 128 -1.97 -11.82 0.95
C ALA A 128 -0.47 -11.55 0.94
N LYS A 129 -0.05 -10.79 -0.07
CA LYS A 129 1.27 -10.18 -0.15
C LYS A 129 1.27 -8.81 0.49
N ILE A 130 2.34 -8.52 1.22
CA ILE A 130 2.54 -7.24 1.90
C ILE A 130 3.77 -6.58 1.32
N PHE A 131 3.64 -5.37 0.81
CA PHE A 131 4.72 -4.59 0.23
C PHE A 131 4.99 -3.37 1.09
N ASN A 132 6.26 -3.20 1.46
CA ASN A 132 6.75 -1.97 2.08
C ASN A 132 7.42 -1.14 1.00
N THR A 133 6.93 0.08 0.78
CA THR A 133 7.49 1.02 -0.18
C THR A 133 7.85 2.33 0.51
N TYR A 134 8.77 3.08 -0.10
CA TYR A 134 9.26 4.33 0.46
C TYR A 134 9.59 5.33 -0.64
N GLY A 135 9.19 6.57 -0.42
CA GLY A 135 9.67 7.75 -1.14
C GLY A 135 9.02 9.02 -0.59
N PRO A 136 9.72 10.17 -0.65
CA PRO A 136 9.10 11.47 -0.41
C PRO A 136 8.29 11.94 -1.63
N THR A 137 7.45 12.96 -1.43
CA THR A 137 6.58 13.52 -2.47
C THR A 137 7.36 14.04 -3.68
N GLU A 138 8.53 14.61 -3.44
CA GLU A 138 9.49 15.12 -4.43
C GLU A 138 9.98 14.04 -5.40
N THR A 139 9.80 12.76 -5.05
CA THR A 139 10.22 11.62 -5.87
C THR A 139 9.05 10.81 -6.44
N THR A 140 7.83 11.37 -6.38
CA THR A 140 6.59 10.74 -6.85
C THR A 140 6.23 9.48 -6.07
N VAL A 141 5.65 9.68 -4.88
CA VAL A 141 5.04 8.64 -4.04
C VAL A 141 6.03 7.64 -3.43
N ALA A 142 6.67 6.80 -4.24
CA ALA A 142 7.63 5.80 -3.79
C ALA A 142 8.70 5.54 -4.86
N VAL A 143 9.93 5.34 -4.39
CA VAL A 143 11.12 5.03 -5.20
C VAL A 143 11.83 3.75 -4.79
N SER A 144 11.42 3.14 -3.69
CA SER A 144 11.86 1.80 -3.32
C SER A 144 10.73 0.92 -2.83
N GLY A 145 10.86 -0.39 -3.02
CA GLY A 145 9.86 -1.38 -2.63
C GLY A 145 10.47 -2.74 -2.32
N ILE A 146 9.76 -3.51 -1.49
CA ILE A 146 10.07 -4.92 -1.20
C ILE A 146 8.82 -5.65 -0.69
N GLU A 147 8.65 -6.91 -1.11
CA GLU A 147 7.69 -7.82 -0.48
C GLU A 147 8.20 -8.23 0.91
N ILE A 148 7.42 -7.94 1.96
CA ILE A 148 7.71 -8.30 3.34
C ILE A 148 7.23 -9.73 3.58
N THR A 149 8.15 -10.69 3.44
CA THR A 149 7.90 -12.11 3.71
C THR A 149 8.06 -12.44 5.20
N PRO A 150 7.52 -13.58 5.69
CA PRO A 150 7.77 -14.05 7.05
C PRO A 150 9.27 -14.14 7.40
N GLY A 151 10.10 -14.56 6.45
CA GLY A 151 11.55 -14.60 6.64
C GLY A 151 12.19 -13.22 6.84
N ILE A 152 11.69 -12.17 6.19
CA ILE A 152 12.16 -10.80 6.43
C ILE A 152 11.76 -10.34 7.84
N ILE A 153 10.54 -10.65 8.27
CA ILE A 153 10.02 -10.30 9.60
C ILE A 153 10.83 -10.97 10.71
N GLU A 154 11.20 -12.24 10.54
CA GLU A 154 11.96 -13.01 11.55
C GLU A 154 13.42 -12.56 11.68
N ASN A 155 14.02 -12.05 10.61
CA ASN A 155 15.45 -11.74 10.56
C ASN A 155 15.78 -10.25 10.72
N ASN A 156 14.80 -9.38 10.98
CA ASN A 156 15.01 -7.94 11.11
C ASN A 156 14.25 -7.35 12.30
N ASP A 157 14.95 -6.60 13.15
CA ASP A 157 14.32 -5.80 14.21
C ASP A 157 13.55 -4.59 13.66
N ARG A 158 13.93 -4.14 12.45
CA ARG A 158 13.32 -3.03 11.73
C ARG A 158 13.23 -3.36 10.25
N LEU A 159 12.05 -3.21 9.65
CA LEU A 159 11.83 -3.64 8.26
C LEU A 159 12.57 -2.75 7.26
N PRO A 160 13.17 -3.34 6.22
CA PRO A 160 13.81 -2.57 5.15
C PRO A 160 12.77 -1.85 4.31
N VAL A 161 13.18 -0.75 3.68
CA VAL A 161 12.38 -0.01 2.67
C VAL A 161 12.59 -0.54 1.24
N GLY A 162 13.37 -1.60 1.10
CA GLY A 162 13.53 -2.35 -0.13
C GLY A 162 14.58 -1.80 -1.10
N TYR A 163 14.36 -2.11 -2.37
CA TYR A 163 15.29 -1.83 -3.46
C TYR A 163 14.75 -0.74 -4.37
N ALA A 164 15.63 -0.05 -5.08
CA ALA A 164 15.25 1.03 -5.99
C ALA A 164 14.30 0.53 -7.08
N LYS A 165 13.25 1.30 -7.38
CA LYS A 165 12.40 1.04 -8.54
C LYS A 165 13.21 1.13 -9.84
N PRO A 166 12.76 0.48 -10.94
CA PRO A 166 13.44 0.57 -12.24
C PRO A 166 13.70 2.02 -12.66
N GLY A 167 14.92 2.27 -13.17
CA GLY A 167 15.36 3.59 -13.62
C GLY A 167 15.74 4.58 -12.51
N VAL A 168 15.63 4.21 -11.23
CA VAL A 168 16.04 5.04 -10.09
C VAL A 168 17.35 4.54 -9.49
N LYS A 169 18.21 5.46 -9.08
CA LYS A 169 19.43 5.18 -8.31
C LYS A 169 19.26 5.72 -6.89
N LEU A 170 19.45 4.85 -5.90
CA LEU A 170 19.56 5.23 -4.50
C LEU A 170 21.04 5.31 -4.09
N SER A 171 21.39 6.22 -3.20
CA SER A 171 22.75 6.40 -2.70
C SER A 171 22.71 6.90 -1.26
N ILE A 172 23.61 6.40 -0.42
CA ILE A 172 23.74 6.79 0.99
C ILE A 172 24.99 7.65 1.11
N TRP A 173 24.84 8.85 1.68
CA TRP A 173 25.89 9.87 1.75
C TRP A 173 26.30 10.09 3.20
N ASN A 174 27.61 10.02 3.49
CA ASN A 174 28.16 10.24 4.84
C ASN A 174 28.56 11.71 5.08
N GLY A 175 27.86 12.66 4.44
CA GLY A 175 27.98 14.11 4.71
C GLY A 175 29.18 14.86 4.12
N ASN A 176 30.11 14.20 3.42
CA ASN A 176 31.31 14.82 2.84
C ASN A 176 31.26 15.00 1.31
N GLN A 177 30.08 15.02 0.72
CA GLN A 177 29.90 15.24 -0.71
C GLN A 177 28.72 16.17 -0.94
#